data_AF-A0AAU9RSI2-F1
#
_entry.id   AF-A0AAU9RSI2-F1
#
_cell.length_a   1.000
_cell.length_b   1.000
_cell.length_c   1.000
_cell.angle_alpha   90.00
_cell.angle_beta   90.00
_cell.angle_gamma   90.00
#
_symmetry.space_group_name_H-M   'P 1'
#
loop_
_entity.id
_entity.type
_entity.pdbx_description
1 polymer ?
#
loop_
_entity_poly.entity_id
_entity_poly.type
_entity_poly.pdbx_seq_one_letter_code
_entity_poly.pdbx_strand_id
1 'polypeptide(L)'
;MIMRTANHEAGMCLIVLTHEHADAVLGLDDIRVVQPFSPTNDIDPTPIYLSEEAMNSIAVKFPYLVQKKLKEGQEVRRVAQLDWKIIENDCKKPFVASGLELVPLPVMHGEDYVSLGFLLAKKILSPRIHDTVQQRSTARL
;
A
#
# COMPACT_ATOMS: atom_id res chain seq x y z
N MET A 1 -6.68 -6.82 -4.81
CA MET A 1 -7.82 -6.49 -3.93
C MET A 1 -7.51 -5.18 -3.22
N ILE A 2 -8.37 -4.16 -3.28
CA ILE A 2 -8.17 -2.90 -2.55
C ILE A 2 -8.99 -2.97 -1.26
N MET A 3 -8.34 -2.87 -0.10
CA MET A 3 -9.02 -2.81 1.19
C MET A 3 -8.86 -1.43 1.81
N ARG A 4 -9.98 -0.78 2.14
CA ARG A 4 -9.98 0.44 2.92
C ARG A 4 -10.37 0.14 4.36
N THR A 5 -9.48 0.42 5.30
CA THR A 5 -9.85 0.48 6.71
C THR A 5 -10.51 1.82 6.98
N ALA A 6 -11.80 1.79 7.30
CA ALA A 6 -12.56 2.99 7.70
C ALA A 6 -12.15 3.43 9.11
N ASN A 7 -11.17 4.32 9.21
CA ASN A 7 -10.96 5.14 10.41
C ASN A 7 -10.85 6.60 9.97
N HIS A 8 -11.58 7.47 10.68
CA HIS A 8 -12.01 8.80 10.26
C HIS A 8 -10.93 9.91 10.32
N GLU A 9 -9.66 9.53 10.54
CA GLU A 9 -8.53 10.44 10.59
C GLU A 9 -7.36 9.81 9.81
N ALA A 10 -6.98 10.46 8.71
CA ALA A 10 -6.00 9.99 7.71
C ALA A 10 -6.28 8.58 7.17
N GLY A 11 -7.12 8.51 6.14
CA GLY A 11 -7.48 7.27 5.44
C GLY A 11 -6.29 6.60 4.75
N MET A 12 -5.59 5.72 5.47
CA MET A 12 -4.56 4.87 4.90
C MET A 12 -5.23 3.79 4.02
N CYS A 13 -4.97 3.86 2.72
CA CYS A 13 -5.41 2.87 1.75
C CYS A 13 -4.49 1.63 1.83
N LEU A 14 -5.03 0.46 2.14
CA LEU A 14 -4.30 -0.79 2.08
C LEU A 14 -4.54 -1.44 0.71
N ILE A 15 -3.49 -1.61 -0.08
CA ILE A 15 -3.58 -2.30 -1.37
C ILE A 15 -2.72 -3.55 -1.29
N VAL A 16 -3.36 -4.69 -1.58
CA VAL A 16 -2.68 -5.98 -1.67
C VAL A 16 -2.99 -6.60 -3.03
N LEU A 17 -1.95 -6.91 -3.79
CA LEU A 17 -2.07 -7.59 -5.07
C LEU A 17 -2.02 -9.10 -4.86
N THR A 18 -2.99 -9.78 -5.46
CA THR A 18 -3.11 -11.25 -5.42
C THR A 18 -2.27 -11.90 -6.51
N HIS A 19 -2.11 -11.22 -7.64
CA HIS A 19 -1.37 -11.67 -8.82
C HIS A 19 -1.08 -10.45 -9.72
N GLU A 20 -0.33 -10.65 -10.79
CA GLU A 20 0.22 -9.56 -11.61
C GLU A 20 -0.37 -9.42 -13.02
N HIS A 21 -1.54 -10.01 -13.26
CA HIS A 21 -2.24 -9.79 -14.51
C HIS A 21 -2.78 -8.36 -14.62
N ALA A 22 -3.04 -7.95 -15.87
CA ALA A 22 -3.42 -6.59 -16.22
C ALA A 22 -4.71 -6.12 -15.53
N ASP A 23 -5.68 -7.02 -15.38
CA ASP A 23 -6.95 -6.78 -14.67
C ASP A 23 -6.77 -6.48 -13.18
N ALA A 24 -5.67 -6.94 -12.57
CA ALA A 24 -5.31 -6.63 -11.18
C ALA A 24 -4.43 -5.38 -11.02
N VAL A 25 -3.65 -5.01 -12.05
CA VAL A 25 -2.58 -4.01 -11.95
C VAL A 25 -2.92 -2.67 -12.63
N LEU A 26 -3.65 -2.67 -13.75
CA LEU A 26 -3.82 -1.46 -14.58
C LEU A 26 -4.57 -0.32 -13.88
N GLY A 27 -5.37 -0.61 -12.86
CA GLY A 27 -6.02 0.42 -12.04
C GLY A 27 -5.10 1.15 -11.06
N LEU A 28 -3.83 0.74 -10.90
CA LEU A 28 -2.94 1.31 -9.89
C LEU A 28 -2.54 2.76 -10.16
N ASP A 29 -2.49 3.21 -11.41
CA ASP A 29 -2.16 4.62 -11.68
C ASP A 29 -3.31 5.56 -11.28
N ASP A 30 -4.55 5.10 -11.40
CA ASP A 30 -5.74 5.89 -11.06
C ASP A 30 -5.94 6.09 -9.55
N ILE A 31 -5.20 5.36 -8.70
CA ILE A 31 -5.26 5.60 -7.25
C ILE A 31 -4.78 7.01 -6.88
N ARG A 32 -4.05 7.69 -7.76
CA ARG A 32 -3.70 9.11 -7.58
C ARG A 32 -4.93 9.94 -7.23
N VAL A 33 -6.12 9.62 -7.77
CA VAL A 33 -7.37 10.35 -7.49
C VAL A 33 -7.74 10.34 -6.00
N VAL A 34 -7.36 9.29 -5.28
CA VAL A 34 -7.67 9.12 -3.85
C VAL A 34 -6.50 9.38 -2.92
N GLN A 35 -5.32 9.64 -3.46
CA GLN A 35 -4.16 10.09 -2.69
C GLN A 35 -4.30 11.57 -2.32
N PRO A 36 -3.63 12.03 -1.23
CA PRO A 36 -3.54 13.45 -0.92
C PRO A 36 -3.15 14.28 -2.13
N PHE A 37 -3.70 15.48 -2.20
CA PHE A 37 -3.35 16.42 -3.27
C PHE A 37 -2.09 17.19 -2.88
N SER A 38 -1.11 17.25 -3.79
CA SER A 38 0.11 18.05 -3.66
C SER A 38 0.47 18.62 -5.04
N PRO A 39 0.69 19.94 -5.18
CA PRO A 39 1.09 20.56 -6.45
C PRO A 39 2.43 20.05 -6.99
N THR A 40 3.35 19.68 -6.10
CA THR A 40 4.68 19.15 -6.43
C THR A 40 4.69 17.62 -6.54
N ASN A 41 3.54 16.97 -6.33
CA ASN A 41 3.41 15.53 -6.21
C ASN A 41 4.29 14.92 -5.09
N ASP A 42 4.66 15.73 -4.11
CA ASP A 42 5.37 15.33 -2.90
C ASP A 42 4.33 14.92 -1.85
N ILE A 43 4.07 13.63 -1.78
CA ILE A 43 3.13 12.98 -0.85
C ILE A 43 3.73 11.65 -0.40
N ASP A 44 3.30 11.18 0.76
CA ASP A 44 3.64 9.83 1.19
C ASP A 44 3.08 8.79 0.20
N PRO A 45 3.92 7.87 -0.31
CA PRO A 45 3.48 6.87 -1.27
C PRO A 45 2.51 5.88 -0.62
N THR A 46 1.53 5.40 -1.40
CA THR A 46 0.62 4.35 -0.95
C THR A 46 1.35 3.01 -0.92
N PRO A 47 1.37 2.29 0.21
CA PRO A 47 2.00 0.98 0.28
C PRO A 47 1.18 -0.07 -0.49
N ILE A 48 1.87 -0.82 -1.37
CA ILE A 48 1.31 -1.89 -2.19
C ILE A 48 2.01 -3.19 -1.81
N TYR A 49 1.28 -4.15 -1.24
CA TYR A 49 1.82 -5.44 -0.82
C TYR A 49 1.63 -6.49 -1.91
N LEU A 50 2.67 -7.24 -2.24
CA LEU A 50 2.68 -8.26 -3.30
C LEU A 50 3.83 -9.26 -3.12
N SER A 51 3.77 -10.42 -3.76
CA SER A 51 4.89 -11.37 -3.76
C SER A 51 6.07 -10.89 -4.60
N GLU A 52 7.24 -11.47 -4.37
CA GLU A 52 8.43 -11.19 -5.17
C GLU A 52 8.24 -11.57 -6.64
N GLU A 53 7.57 -12.69 -6.95
CA GLU A 53 7.31 -13.08 -8.35
C GLU A 53 6.43 -12.05 -9.06
N ALA A 54 5.37 -11.60 -8.39
CA ALA A 54 4.49 -10.56 -8.90
C ALA A 54 5.25 -9.25 -9.14
N MET A 55 6.12 -8.84 -8.20
CA MET A 55 6.93 -7.62 -8.35
C MET A 55 7.86 -7.69 -9.56
N ASN A 56 8.58 -8.81 -9.72
CA ASN A 56 9.50 -9.01 -10.83
C ASN A 56 8.77 -8.92 -12.19
N SER A 57 7.60 -9.54 -12.27
CA SER A 57 6.79 -9.54 -13.49
C SER A 57 6.13 -8.17 -13.76
N ILE A 58 5.70 -7.43 -12.73
CA ILE A 58 5.25 -6.03 -12.87
C ILE A 58 6.38 -5.12 -13.36
N ALA A 59 7.59 -5.27 -12.84
CA ALA A 59 8.74 -4.47 -13.26
C ALA A 59 9.04 -4.62 -14.76
N VAL A 60 8.76 -5.79 -15.34
CA VAL A 60 8.92 -6.08 -16.77
C VAL A 60 7.71 -5.62 -17.58
N LYS A 61 6.49 -5.97 -17.16
CA LYS A 61 5.25 -5.71 -17.92
C LYS A 61 4.79 -4.25 -17.84
N PHE A 62 5.00 -3.59 -16.69
CA PHE A 62 4.53 -2.24 -16.37
C PHE A 62 5.64 -1.37 -15.77
N PRO A 63 6.78 -1.19 -16.46
CA PRO A 63 7.97 -0.52 -15.91
C PRO A 63 7.69 0.92 -15.46
N TYR A 64 6.70 1.59 -16.06
CA TYR A 64 6.30 2.96 -15.70
C TYR A 64 5.72 3.08 -14.27
N LEU A 65 5.16 1.99 -13.72
CA LEU A 65 4.65 1.98 -12.34
C LEU A 65 5.79 1.91 -11.31
N VAL A 66 6.93 1.32 -11.69
CA VAL A 66 8.08 1.06 -10.81
C VAL A 66 9.16 2.14 -10.95
N GLN A 67 9.51 2.53 -12.18
CA GLN A 67 10.60 3.44 -12.47
C GLN A 67 10.08 4.88 -12.66
N LYS A 68 9.92 5.60 -11.55
CA LYS A 68 9.52 7.01 -11.56
C LYS A 68 10.74 7.93 -11.46
N LYS A 69 11.66 7.83 -12.42
CA LYS A 69 12.69 8.87 -12.56
C LYS A 69 12.15 9.95 -13.49
N LEU A 70 11.89 11.13 -12.93
CA LEU A 70 11.68 12.33 -13.74
C LEU A 70 12.99 12.59 -14.50
N LYS A 71 12.89 12.76 -15.82
CA LYS A 71 14.03 13.23 -16.61
C LYS A 71 14.25 14.71 -16.32
N GLU A 72 15.50 15.15 -16.38
CA GLU A 72 15.86 16.56 -16.23
C GLU A 72 15.10 17.41 -17.26
N GLY A 73 14.39 18.45 -16.81
CA GLY A 73 13.56 19.30 -17.67
C GLY A 73 12.14 18.79 -17.94
N GLN A 74 11.72 17.67 -17.37
CA GLN A 74 10.35 17.16 -17.51
C GLN A 74 9.38 17.87 -16.55
N GLU A 75 8.22 18.31 -17.05
CA GLU A 75 7.17 18.88 -16.21
C GLU A 75 6.74 17.89 -15.12
N VAL A 76 6.60 18.40 -13.89
CA VAL A 76 6.06 17.63 -12.78
C VAL A 76 4.58 17.33 -13.08
N ARG A 77 4.31 16.08 -13.46
CA ARG A 77 2.94 15.57 -13.60
C ARG A 77 2.54 14.81 -12.36
N ARG A 78 1.28 14.97 -11.97
CA ARG A 78 0.69 14.21 -10.88
C ARG A 78 0.51 12.75 -11.32
N VAL A 79 1.36 11.88 -10.80
CA VAL A 79 1.29 10.43 -10.97
C VAL A 79 1.04 9.77 -9.61
N ALA A 80 0.48 8.55 -9.60
CA ALA A 80 0.32 7.82 -8.35
C ALA A 80 1.68 7.67 -7.64
N GLN A 81 1.75 7.85 -6.33
CA GLN A 81 2.94 7.52 -5.54
C GLN A 81 2.78 6.12 -4.94
N LEU A 82 3.65 5.19 -5.30
CA LEU A 82 3.51 3.76 -4.96
C LEU A 82 4.77 3.30 -4.22
N ASP A 83 4.58 2.60 -3.11
CA ASP A 83 5.66 2.00 -2.31
C ASP A 83 5.47 0.48 -2.27
N TRP A 84 6.33 -0.24 -2.99
CA TRP A 84 6.22 -1.68 -3.17
C TRP A 84 6.76 -2.42 -1.93
N LYS A 85 5.91 -3.22 -1.30
CA LYS A 85 6.23 -4.02 -0.12
C LYS A 85 6.16 -5.51 -0.46
N ILE A 86 7.32 -6.16 -0.48
CA ILE A 86 7.39 -7.59 -0.71
C ILE A 86 6.87 -8.34 0.51
N ILE A 87 5.94 -9.25 0.27
CA ILE A 87 5.45 -10.21 1.25
C ILE A 87 5.80 -11.62 0.80
N GLU A 88 5.90 -12.52 1.77
CA GLU A 88 6.21 -13.91 1.49
C GLU A 88 4.95 -14.69 1.09
N ASN A 89 5.09 -15.57 0.10
CA ASN A 89 4.02 -16.46 -0.34
C ASN A 89 3.92 -17.70 0.57
N ASP A 90 3.70 -17.47 1.87
CA ASP A 90 3.69 -18.52 2.91
C ASP A 90 2.60 -18.22 3.96
N CYS A 91 1.71 -19.19 4.19
CA CYS A 91 0.64 -19.10 5.18
C CYS A 91 1.14 -19.04 6.63
N LYS A 92 2.40 -19.40 6.87
CA LYS A 92 3.06 -19.29 8.18
C LYS A 92 3.69 -17.93 8.41
N LYS A 93 3.63 -17.02 7.43
CA LYS A 93 4.25 -15.70 7.47
C LYS A 93 3.20 -14.60 7.30
N PRO A 94 2.30 -14.43 8.29
CA PRO A 94 1.37 -13.32 8.29
C PRO A 94 2.11 -11.98 8.36
N PHE A 95 1.46 -10.93 7.85
CA PHE A 95 1.95 -9.56 7.97
C PHE A 95 0.85 -8.64 8.47
N VAL A 96 1.25 -7.54 9.12
CA VAL A 96 0.32 -6.52 9.61
C VAL A 96 0.44 -5.28 8.73
N ALA A 97 -0.68 -4.84 8.18
CA ALA A 97 -0.77 -3.62 7.40
C ALA A 97 -2.05 -2.85 7.78
N SER A 98 -1.92 -1.54 8.02
CA SER A 98 -3.05 -0.69 8.45
C SER A 98 -3.82 -1.23 9.67
N GLY A 99 -3.12 -1.90 10.60
CA GLY A 99 -3.73 -2.53 11.78
C GLY A 99 -4.57 -3.76 11.48
N LEU A 100 -4.45 -4.34 10.28
CA LEU A 100 -5.03 -5.63 9.91
C LEU A 100 -3.92 -6.67 9.80
N GLU A 101 -4.11 -7.81 10.45
CA GLU A 101 -3.28 -9.00 10.22
C GLU A 101 -3.82 -9.77 9.00
N LEU A 102 -2.96 -9.96 8.01
CA LEU A 102 -3.25 -10.68 6.77
C LEU A 102 -2.38 -11.92 6.69
N VAL A 103 -3.02 -13.07 6.45
CA VAL A 103 -2.33 -14.36 6.23
C VAL A 103 -2.35 -14.65 4.72
N PRO A 104 -1.19 -14.71 4.05
CA PRO A 104 -1.11 -15.12 2.66
C PRO A 104 -1.58 -16.58 2.50
N LEU A 105 -2.43 -16.84 1.51
CA LEU A 105 -2.90 -18.18 1.18
C LEU A 105 -2.54 -18.46 -0.28
N PRO A 106 -1.53 -19.30 -0.58
CA PRO A 106 -1.26 -19.72 -1.94
C PRO A 106 -2.47 -20.48 -2.51
N VAL A 107 -2.96 -20.07 -3.68
CA VAL A 107 -4.13 -20.66 -4.36
C VAL A 107 -3.80 -20.89 -5.83
N MET A 108 -4.15 -22.08 -6.34
CA MET A 108 -4.04 -22.38 -7.77
C MET A 108 -4.93 -21.44 -8.59
N HIS A 109 -4.33 -20.77 -9.56
CA HIS A 109 -4.98 -19.85 -10.48
C HIS A 109 -4.66 -20.27 -11.92
N GLY A 110 -5.21 -21.41 -12.31
CA GLY A 110 -4.91 -22.13 -13.55
C GLY A 110 -4.26 -23.50 -13.27
N GLU A 111 -3.70 -24.11 -14.30
CA GLU A 111 -3.04 -25.42 -14.18
C GLU A 111 -1.67 -25.31 -13.48
N ASP A 112 -0.85 -24.33 -13.87
CA ASP A 112 0.55 -24.21 -13.42
C ASP A 112 0.91 -22.87 -12.78
N TYR A 113 -0.09 -22.11 -12.32
CA TYR A 113 0.13 -20.79 -11.75
C TYR A 113 -0.50 -20.67 -10.37
N VAL A 114 0.26 -20.15 -9.41
CA VAL A 114 -0.18 -19.91 -8.03
C VAL A 114 -0.32 -18.41 -7.83
N SER A 115 -1.52 -18.00 -7.43
CA SER A 115 -1.82 -16.65 -6.96
C SER A 115 -1.94 -16.62 -5.44
N LEU A 116 -2.01 -15.42 -4.86
CA LEU A 116 -2.26 -15.21 -3.45
C LEU A 116 -3.74 -14.89 -3.17
N GLY A 117 -4.37 -15.70 -2.32
CA GLY A 117 -5.50 -15.30 -1.50
C GLY A 117 -5.03 -14.70 -0.16
N PHE A 118 -5.94 -14.08 0.58
CA PHE A 118 -5.64 -13.57 1.92
C PHE A 118 -6.76 -13.88 2.90
N LEU A 119 -6.41 -14.48 4.04
CA LEU A 119 -7.30 -14.55 5.19
C LEU A 119 -7.10 -13.30 6.04
N LEU A 120 -8.21 -12.65 6.38
CA LEU A 120 -8.23 -11.55 7.35
C LEU A 120 -8.40 -12.14 8.75
N ALA A 121 -7.30 -12.19 9.50
CA ALA A 121 -7.30 -12.86 10.79
C ALA A 121 -7.88 -11.96 11.90
N LYS A 122 -7.42 -10.71 12.01
CA LYS A 122 -7.83 -9.83 13.12
C LYS A 122 -7.55 -8.35 12.83
N LYS A 123 -8.43 -7.47 13.34
CA LYS A 123 -8.12 -6.04 13.51
C LYS A 123 -7.32 -5.87 14.80
N ILE A 124 -6.06 -5.47 14.66
CA ILE A 124 -5.19 -5.09 15.77
C ILE A 124 -5.47 -3.61 16.04
N LEU A 125 -6.21 -3.30 17.12
CA LEU A 125 -6.26 -1.93 17.62
C LEU A 125 -4.89 -1.60 18.21
N SER A 126 -4.15 -0.68 17.60
CA SER A 126 -3.04 -0.02 18.30
C SER A 126 -3.63 0.82 19.45
N PRO A 127 -3.05 0.79 20.66
CA PRO A 127 -3.40 1.76 21.68
C PRO A 127 -2.98 3.14 21.17
N ARG A 128 -3.93 4.05 20.98
CA ARG A 128 -3.62 5.46 20.65
C ARG A 128 -2.93 6.08 21.87
N ILE A 129 -1.60 6.21 21.84
CA ILE A 129 -0.89 7.10 22.75
C ILE A 129 -0.97 8.51 22.13
N HIS A 130 -2.00 9.26 22.51
CA HIS A 130 -1.97 10.72 22.35
C HIS A 130 -1.27 11.29 23.58
N ASP A 131 0.06 11.32 23.56
CA ASP A 131 0.82 12.16 24.48
C ASP A 131 0.73 13.61 24.03
N THR A 132 -0.32 14.31 24.45
CA THR A 132 -0.31 15.77 24.45
C THR A 132 0.20 16.23 25.81
N VAL A 133 1.52 16.36 25.94
CA VAL A 133 2.13 17.15 27.02
C VAL A 133 1.67 18.58 26.86
N GLN A 134 0.66 18.98 27.63
CA GLN A 134 0.25 20.38 27.73
C GLN A 134 1.09 21.04 28.83
N GLN A 135 2.31 21.44 28.48
CA GLN A 135 3.00 22.50 29.21
C GLN A 135 2.20 23.80 29.02
N ARG A 136 1.49 24.26 30.04
CA ARG A 136 1.25 25.69 30.24
C ARG A 136 1.37 26.05 31.71
N SER A 137 2.45 26.76 31.98
CA SER A 137 2.63 27.64 33.13
C SER A 137 1.51 28.68 33.21
N THR A 138 0.91 28.86 34.38
CA THR A 138 0.45 30.18 34.82
C THR A 138 0.80 30.37 36.28
N ALA A 139 1.65 31.36 36.52
CA ALA A 139 1.98 31.90 37.82
C ALA A 139 0.91 32.90 38.26
N ARG A 140 0.78 33.02 39.60
CA ARG A 140 0.24 34.13 40.40
C ARG A 140 -1.27 34.37 40.44
N LEU A 141 -1.81 34.25 41.64
CA LEU A 141 -2.32 35.41 42.38
C LEU A 141 -1.39 35.64 43.58
#